data_AF-A0A4Q3VR94-F1
#
_entry.id   AF-A0A4Q3VR94-F1
#
_cell.length_a   1.000
_cell.length_b   1.000
_cell.length_c   1.000
_cell.angle_alpha   90.00
_cell.angle_beta   90.00
_cell.angle_gamma   90.00
#
_symmetry.space_group_name_H-M   'P 1'
#
loop_
_entity.id
_entity.type
_entity.pdbx_description
1 polymer ?
#
loop_
_entity_poly.entity_id
_entity_poly.type
_entity_poly.pdbx_seq_one_letter_code
_entity_poly.pdbx_strand_id
1 'polypeptide(L)'
;MRSASGLAVPALLAVLAGGGLRPAEAQTLRPASGSVAADVPAFWVRPGFKVELAAENFGEARFLELGPKGDLYVTQPGKGTIATLREKGGKYTKVADFVTEKRSAHGMHYKDGWL
;
A
#
# COMPACT_ATOMS: atom_id res chain seq x y z
N MET A 1 -78.98 46.99 6.83
CA MET A 1 -79.43 46.38 5.55
C MET A 1 -78.87 44.97 5.48
N ARG A 2 -79.73 44.01 5.12
CA ARG A 2 -79.46 42.56 5.03
C ARG A 2 -78.49 42.23 3.89
N SER A 3 -77.66 41.20 4.03
CA SER A 3 -77.37 40.17 3.01
C SER A 3 -76.33 39.19 3.60
N ALA A 4 -76.67 37.97 4.01
CA ALA A 4 -76.91 36.75 3.23
C ALA A 4 -75.62 36.06 2.70
N SER A 5 -75.36 34.91 3.32
CA SER A 5 -74.76 33.64 2.87
C SER A 5 -74.03 33.52 1.52
N GLY A 6 -72.88 32.83 1.54
CA GLY A 6 -72.21 32.24 0.38
C GLY A 6 -71.32 31.05 0.79
N LEU A 7 -71.39 29.97 0.01
CA LEU A 7 -70.91 28.59 0.21
C LEU A 7 -69.37 28.35 0.15
N ALA A 8 -68.95 27.26 0.82
CA ALA A 8 -68.00 26.18 0.42
C ALA A 8 -66.48 26.41 0.15
N VAL A 9 -65.63 25.92 1.09
CA VAL A 9 -64.64 24.78 1.06
C VAL A 9 -64.06 24.36 -0.34
N PRO A 10 -62.78 23.87 -0.53
CA PRO A 10 -61.68 23.46 0.40
C PRO A 10 -60.21 23.89 0.03
N ALA A 11 -59.29 23.53 0.95
CA ALA A 11 -57.91 23.01 0.75
C ALA A 11 -56.83 23.85 0.03
N LEU A 12 -55.66 23.99 0.68
CA LEU A 12 -54.47 23.19 0.34
C LEU A 12 -53.35 23.41 1.39
N LEU A 13 -52.81 22.28 1.86
CA LEU A 13 -51.67 22.15 2.75
C LEU A 13 -50.36 22.42 1.98
N ALA A 14 -49.43 23.18 2.55
CA ALA A 14 -48.01 23.13 2.15
C ALA A 14 -47.12 23.49 3.34
N VAL A 15 -46.62 22.47 4.03
CA VAL A 15 -45.50 22.61 4.98
C VAL A 15 -44.21 22.61 4.15
N LEU A 16 -43.53 23.76 4.09
CA LEU A 16 -42.18 23.86 3.52
C LEU A 16 -41.15 23.64 4.64
N ALA A 17 -40.63 22.41 4.72
CA ALA A 17 -39.50 22.08 5.57
C ALA A 17 -38.20 22.63 4.92
N GLY A 18 -37.72 23.77 5.42
CA GLY A 18 -36.45 24.37 5.03
C GLY A 18 -35.26 23.64 5.66
N GLY A 19 -34.83 22.53 5.05
CA GLY A 19 -33.55 21.88 5.33
C GLY A 19 -32.67 21.94 4.10
N GLY A 20 -31.83 22.98 4.00
CA GLY A 20 -30.88 23.13 2.89
C GLY A 20 -29.86 22.00 2.88
N LEU A 21 -29.90 21.16 1.84
CA LEU A 21 -28.82 20.23 1.51
C LEU A 21 -27.59 21.04 1.14
N ARG A 22 -26.54 20.97 1.97
CA ARG A 22 -25.22 21.44 1.56
C ARG A 22 -24.71 20.50 0.46
N PRO A 23 -24.30 21.00 -0.72
CA PRO A 23 -23.63 20.15 -1.68
C PRO A 23 -22.36 19.62 -1.03
N ALA A 24 -22.17 18.31 -1.04
CA ALA A 24 -20.90 17.72 -0.69
C ALA A 24 -19.87 18.22 -1.71
N GLU A 25 -18.89 19.01 -1.28
CA GLU A 25 -17.71 19.29 -2.11
C GLU A 25 -17.05 17.95 -2.41
N ALA A 26 -17.15 17.53 -3.67
CA ALA A 26 -16.41 16.39 -4.16
C ALA A 26 -14.93 16.71 -4.00
N GLN A 27 -14.25 16.00 -3.10
CA GLN A 27 -12.80 16.06 -3.00
C GLN A 27 -12.23 15.71 -4.37
N THR A 28 -11.70 16.71 -5.08
CA THR A 28 -11.01 16.47 -6.35
C THR A 28 -9.60 15.99 -6.00
N LEU A 29 -9.50 14.77 -5.48
CA LEU A 29 -8.21 14.10 -5.31
C LEU A 29 -7.77 13.61 -6.68
N ARG A 30 -6.89 14.37 -7.35
CA ARG A 30 -6.00 13.73 -8.32
C ARG A 30 -5.25 12.64 -7.55
N PRO A 31 -5.30 11.36 -7.96
CA PRO A 31 -4.35 10.42 -7.42
C PRO A 31 -2.98 10.87 -7.95
N ALA A 32 -2.21 11.60 -7.14
CA ALA A 32 -0.81 11.81 -7.41
C ALA A 32 -0.20 10.40 -7.41
N SER A 33 0.13 9.86 -8.58
CA SER A 33 0.82 8.56 -8.68
C SER A 33 1.98 8.53 -7.69
N GLY A 34 2.22 7.39 -7.07
CA GLY A 34 3.41 7.21 -6.24
C GLY A 34 4.68 7.41 -7.07
N SER A 35 5.80 7.65 -6.39
CA SER A 35 7.08 7.92 -7.05
C SER A 35 7.95 6.67 -7.17
N VAL A 36 8.72 6.61 -8.25
CA VAL A 36 9.72 5.57 -8.52
C VAL A 36 11.06 6.27 -8.73
N ALA A 37 12.12 5.78 -8.08
CA ALA A 37 13.47 6.30 -8.28
C ALA A 37 13.98 6.01 -9.71
N ALA A 38 14.92 6.84 -10.19
CA ALA A 38 15.42 6.75 -11.56
C ALA A 38 16.14 5.42 -11.89
N ASP A 39 16.65 4.74 -10.87
CA ASP A 39 17.37 3.46 -10.93
C ASP A 39 16.46 2.23 -10.81
N VAL A 40 15.14 2.42 -10.78
CA VAL A 40 14.14 1.35 -10.71
C VAL A 40 13.36 1.28 -12.02
N PRO A 41 13.13 0.08 -12.61
CA PRO A 41 12.29 -0.05 -13.79
C PRO A 41 10.91 0.60 -13.62
N ALA A 42 10.37 1.16 -14.70
CA ALA A 42 9.10 1.87 -14.63
C ALA A 42 7.93 0.91 -14.35
N PHE A 43 7.20 1.14 -13.27
CA PHE A 43 5.92 0.50 -12.97
C PHE A 43 5.00 1.44 -12.19
N TRP A 44 3.70 1.13 -12.19
CA TRP A 44 2.72 1.95 -11.49
C TRP A 44 2.86 1.79 -9.97
N VAL A 45 3.00 2.92 -9.28
CA VAL A 45 3.02 2.99 -7.82
C VAL A 45 1.77 3.72 -7.34
N ARG A 46 1.13 3.15 -6.32
CA ARG A 46 -0.05 3.75 -5.69
C ARG A 46 0.29 5.12 -5.09
N PRO A 47 -0.64 6.11 -5.17
CA PRO A 47 -0.50 7.36 -4.44
C PRO A 47 -0.12 7.18 -2.97
N GLY A 48 0.82 7.99 -2.48
CA GLY A 48 1.32 7.93 -1.10
C GLY A 48 2.48 6.94 -0.88
N PHE A 49 2.89 6.20 -1.90
CA PHE A 49 4.04 5.29 -1.84
C PHE A 49 5.21 5.82 -2.68
N LYS A 50 6.41 5.42 -2.27
CA LYS A 50 7.67 5.65 -2.98
C LYS A 50 8.42 4.32 -3.10
N VAL A 51 8.98 4.05 -4.27
CA VAL A 51 9.85 2.89 -4.50
C VAL A 51 11.26 3.37 -4.82
N GLU A 52 12.24 2.76 -4.15
CA GLU A 52 13.67 2.99 -4.36
C GLU A 52 14.39 1.66 -4.49
N LEU A 53 15.54 1.66 -5.17
CA LEU A 53 16.40 0.49 -5.26
C LEU A 53 17.00 0.16 -3.88
N ALA A 54 16.69 -1.00 -3.34
CA ALA A 54 17.20 -1.42 -2.02
C ALA A 54 18.56 -2.13 -2.10
N ALA A 55 18.78 -2.94 -3.13
CA ALA A 55 20.02 -3.65 -3.40
C ALA A 55 20.12 -3.96 -4.90
N GLU A 56 21.35 -4.07 -5.41
CA GLU A 56 21.64 -4.41 -6.81
C GLU A 56 22.75 -5.44 -6.92
N ASN A 57 22.96 -5.97 -8.13
CA ASN A 57 24.04 -6.93 -8.44
C ASN A 57 24.06 -8.18 -7.52
N PHE A 58 22.92 -8.52 -6.94
CA PHE A 58 22.79 -9.60 -5.94
C PHE A 58 22.63 -11.00 -6.58
N GLY A 59 22.30 -11.07 -7.87
CA GLY A 59 21.97 -12.30 -8.58
C GLY A 59 20.50 -12.69 -8.42
N GLU A 60 20.20 -13.98 -8.36
CA GLU A 60 18.82 -14.44 -8.16
C GLU A 60 18.34 -14.07 -6.74
N ALA A 61 17.20 -13.37 -6.66
CA ALA A 61 16.49 -13.06 -5.43
C ALA A 61 15.05 -13.56 -5.55
N ARG A 62 14.57 -14.32 -4.56
CA ARG A 62 13.23 -14.92 -4.60
C ARG A 62 12.41 -14.66 -3.34
N PHE A 63 12.73 -15.36 -2.25
CA PHE A 63 12.06 -15.14 -0.97
C PHE A 63 12.94 -14.30 -0.07
N LEU A 64 12.30 -13.46 0.75
CA LEU A 64 12.96 -12.60 1.71
C LEU A 64 12.31 -12.73 3.08
N GLU A 65 13.11 -12.66 4.14
CA GLU A 65 12.66 -12.65 5.53
C GLU A 65 13.55 -11.73 6.35
N LEU A 66 12.95 -10.92 7.22
CA LEU A 66 13.69 -10.09 8.17
C LEU A 66 13.98 -10.89 9.45
N GLY A 67 15.25 -10.95 9.84
CA GLY A 67 15.66 -11.46 11.14
C GLY A 67 15.37 -10.47 12.27
N PRO A 68 15.42 -10.94 13.53
CA PRO A 68 15.11 -10.12 14.71
C PRO A 68 16.10 -8.97 14.95
N LYS A 69 17.27 -9.02 14.32
CA LYS A 69 18.31 -7.98 14.41
C LYS A 69 18.28 -7.00 13.22
N GLY A 70 17.29 -7.12 12.33
CA GLY A 70 17.18 -6.29 11.13
C GLY A 70 18.01 -6.79 9.93
N ASP A 71 18.63 -7.97 10.04
CA ASP A 71 19.26 -8.62 8.89
C ASP A 71 18.20 -9.10 7.91
N LEU A 72 18.46 -8.91 6.61
CA LEU A 72 17.58 -9.38 5.55
C LEU A 72 18.15 -10.67 4.97
N TYR A 73 17.40 -11.75 5.05
CA TYR A 73 17.75 -13.02 4.44
C TYR A 73 17.06 -13.13 3.08
N VAL A 74 17.79 -13.55 2.05
CA VAL A 74 17.25 -13.69 0.69
C VAL A 74 17.66 -15.01 0.07
N THR A 75 16.71 -15.78 -0.45
CA THR A 75 17.01 -17.04 -1.15
C THR A 75 17.48 -16.82 -2.58
N GLN A 76 18.43 -17.67 -2.98
CA GLN A 76 18.95 -17.80 -4.34
C GLN A 76 18.78 -19.27 -4.81
N PRO A 77 17.57 -19.69 -5.25
CA PRO A 77 17.27 -21.09 -5.53
C PRO A 77 18.26 -21.79 -6.47
N GLY A 78 18.62 -21.17 -7.59
CA GLY A 78 19.54 -21.73 -8.57
C GLY A 78 20.96 -21.91 -8.04
N LYS A 79 21.36 -21.16 -7.00
CA LYS A 79 22.64 -21.33 -6.30
C LYS A 79 22.55 -22.28 -5.10
N GLY A 80 21.33 -22.59 -4.63
CA GLY A 80 21.15 -23.34 -3.40
C GLY A 80 21.60 -22.58 -2.14
N THR A 81 21.50 -21.25 -2.16
CA THR A 81 22.06 -20.36 -1.13
C THR A 81 20.97 -19.53 -0.48
N ILE A 82 21.15 -19.21 0.80
CA ILE A 82 20.44 -18.12 1.49
C ILE A 82 21.50 -17.08 1.86
N ALA A 83 21.41 -15.87 1.32
CA ALA A 83 22.34 -14.80 1.66
C ALA A 83 21.83 -13.96 2.83
N THR A 84 22.75 -13.42 3.62
CA THR A 84 22.47 -12.39 4.63
C THR A 84 22.87 -11.03 4.08
N LEU A 85 21.95 -10.07 4.12
CA LEU A 85 22.18 -8.68 3.76
C LEU A 85 22.00 -7.80 4.99
N ARG A 86 22.79 -6.73 5.07
CA ARG A 86 22.69 -5.71 6.11
C ARG A 86 22.39 -4.35 5.52
N GLU A 87 21.48 -3.64 6.18
CA GLU A 87 21.09 -2.28 5.83
C GLU A 87 22.14 -1.28 6.34
N LYS A 88 22.47 -0.30 5.49
CA LYS A 88 23.21 0.90 5.86
C LYS A 88 22.86 2.04 4.91
N GLY A 89 22.22 3.10 5.44
CA GLY A 89 21.95 4.32 4.69
C GLY A 89 20.89 4.15 3.58
N GLY A 90 19.87 3.34 3.81
CA GLY A 90 18.78 3.02 2.89
C GLY A 90 19.11 1.91 1.88
N LYS A 91 20.29 1.30 1.96
CA LYS A 91 20.76 0.28 1.01
C LYS A 91 21.19 -0.99 1.75
N TYR A 92 20.89 -2.14 1.15
CA TYR A 92 21.28 -3.44 1.64
C TYR A 92 22.50 -3.96 0.89
N THR A 93 23.49 -4.47 1.63
CA THR A 93 24.68 -5.13 1.07
C THR A 93 24.80 -6.54 1.61
N LYS A 94 25.15 -7.51 0.75
CA LYS A 94 25.43 -8.89 1.17
C LYS A 94 26.65 -8.91 2.10
N VAL A 95 26.50 -9.51 3.27
CA VAL A 95 27.58 -9.65 4.27
C VAL A 95 28.03 -11.09 4.49
N ALA A 96 27.18 -12.08 4.17
CA ALA A 96 27.50 -13.50 4.31
C ALA A 96 26.56 -14.38 3.48
N ASP A 97 26.95 -15.65 3.31
CA ASP A 97 26.03 -16.73 2.96
C ASP A 97 25.65 -17.48 4.24
N PHE A 98 24.36 -17.49 4.56
CA PHE A 98 23.80 -18.13 5.75
C PHE A 98 23.64 -19.64 5.56
N VAL A 99 23.19 -20.05 4.38
CA VAL A 99 23.07 -21.47 3.97
C VAL A 99 23.71 -21.62 2.60
N THR A 100 24.44 -22.71 2.41
CA THR A 100 25.08 -23.08 1.15
C THR A 100 24.83 -24.55 0.82
N GLU A 101 25.32 -24.99 -0.35
CA GLU A 101 25.41 -26.40 -0.76
C GLU A 101 24.06 -27.14 -0.80
N LYS A 102 22.96 -26.40 -0.98
CA LYS A 102 21.66 -27.02 -1.24
C LYS A 102 21.49 -27.25 -2.74
N ARG A 103 20.71 -28.26 -3.10
CA ARG A 103 20.25 -28.43 -4.48
C ARG A 103 19.40 -27.25 -4.94
N SER A 104 18.59 -26.71 -4.03
CA SER A 104 17.81 -25.49 -4.20
C SER A 104 17.39 -24.95 -2.83
N ALA A 105 17.25 -23.63 -2.71
CA ALA A 105 16.72 -22.94 -1.52
C ALA A 105 15.54 -22.03 -1.93
N HIS A 106 14.32 -22.34 -1.48
CA HIS A 106 13.10 -21.61 -1.84
C HIS A 106 12.53 -20.80 -0.67
N GLY A 107 11.54 -21.34 0.04
CA GLY A 107 10.94 -20.69 1.20
C GLY A 107 11.86 -20.75 2.42
N MET A 108 11.74 -19.74 3.26
CA MET A 108 12.35 -19.65 4.59
C MET A 108 11.31 -19.06 5.55
N HIS A 109 11.44 -19.33 6.84
CA HIS A 109 10.58 -18.72 7.85
C HIS A 109 11.30 -18.70 9.19
N TYR A 110 11.31 -17.54 9.84
CA TYR A 110 11.90 -17.44 11.17
C TYR A 110 10.94 -17.99 12.23
N LYS A 111 11.43 -18.88 13.10
CA LYS A 111 10.66 -19.49 14.18
C LYS A 111 11.53 -19.73 15.42
N ASP A 112 11.06 -19.28 16.58
CA ASP A 112 11.64 -19.57 17.91
C ASP A 112 13.15 -19.29 18.02
N GLY A 113 13.65 -18.25 17.33
CA GLY A 113 15.07 -17.90 17.35
C GLY A 113 15.89 -18.52 16.21
N TRP A 114 15.27 -19.30 15.35
CA TRP A 114 15.90 -20.03 14.25
C TRP A 114 15.34 -19.58 12.91
N LEU A 115 16.21 -19.51 11.91
CA LEU A 115 15.84 -19.37 10.51
C LEU A 115 16.06 -20.71 9.79
#